data_AF-K1TJT9-F1
#
_entry.id   AF-K1TJT9-F1
#
_cell.length_a   1.000
_cell.length_b   1.000
_cell.length_c   1.000
_cell.angle_alpha   90.00
_cell.angle_beta   90.00
_cell.angle_gamma   90.00
#
_symmetry.space_group_name_H-M   'P 1'
#
loop_
_entity.id
_entity.type
_entity.pdbx_description
1 polymer ?
#
loop_
_entity_poly.entity_id
_entity_poly.type
_entity_poly.pdbx_seq_one_letter_code
_entity_poly.pdbx_strand_id
1 'polypeptide(L)'
;CIHSAEHGSYEWKGDSAELREHLENVESARINKPETSEDGFEIFHVESYDEYREIMDRKLLEQQKDFEEIDGVTAQELLKFVGKNGYYYLPVFKDIRKNNKLLKLNFASFLFFPIHCFYRRMNLFGVIMMILLFLSTETRILLNYFADNLGLSSSDLAVAYIVTAMISLALNIFALMFFNYFYLKTAVRKIKTIKQQYPDESRERILARIEAAGKPGIFYAISILLLHRHSYD
;
A
#
# COMPACT_ATOMS: atom_id res chain seq x y z
N CYS A 1 25.21 16.35 3.58
CA CYS A 1 24.43 16.99 2.50
C CYS A 1 25.32 17.16 1.28
N ILE A 2 25.36 16.15 0.39
CA ILE A 2 25.57 16.27 -1.07
C ILE A 2 24.82 15.07 -1.65
N HIS A 3 23.69 15.32 -2.29
CA HIS A 3 23.03 14.33 -3.15
C HIS A 3 23.78 14.30 -4.47
N SER A 4 24.21 13.12 -4.91
CA SER A 4 24.44 12.84 -6.32
C SER A 4 23.62 11.62 -6.68
N ALA A 5 22.65 11.85 -7.57
CA ALA A 5 21.78 10.84 -8.14
C ALA A 5 22.28 10.59 -9.57
N GLU A 6 23.18 9.63 -9.74
CA GLU A 6 23.55 9.13 -11.06
C GLU A 6 23.93 7.65 -10.92
N HIS A 7 23.11 6.80 -11.56
CA HIS A 7 23.34 5.37 -11.80
C HIS A 7 23.60 4.49 -10.58
N GLY A 8 22.52 3.99 -9.96
CA GLY A 8 22.60 2.92 -8.95
C GLY A 8 22.87 1.55 -9.58
N SER A 9 24.07 1.33 -10.11
CA SER A 9 24.65 -0.01 -10.15
C SER A 9 24.86 -0.43 -8.69
N TYR A 10 24.13 -1.45 -8.24
CA TYR A 10 24.39 -2.06 -6.94
C TYR A 10 25.70 -2.84 -7.05
N GLU A 11 26.83 -2.17 -6.83
CA GLU A 11 28.08 -2.84 -6.50
C GLU A 11 27.97 -3.35 -5.06
N TRP A 12 27.76 -4.65 -4.94
CA TRP A 12 27.78 -5.36 -3.68
C TRP A 12 29.17 -5.24 -3.05
N LYS A 13 29.31 -4.43 -1.99
CA LYS A 13 30.44 -4.55 -1.07
C LYS A 13 30.26 -5.88 -0.32
N GLY A 14 31.31 -6.69 -0.30
CA GLY A 14 31.28 -8.12 0.06
C GLY A 14 30.38 -8.49 1.24
N ASP A 15 29.62 -9.58 1.00
CA ASP A 15 28.60 -10.23 1.85
C ASP A 15 28.88 -10.33 3.35
N SER A 16 30.11 -10.14 3.83
CA SER A 16 30.44 -10.33 5.24
C SER A 16 30.15 -9.11 6.11
N ALA A 17 30.21 -7.87 5.58
CA ALA A 17 30.10 -6.65 6.39
C ALA A 17 28.64 -6.27 6.67
N GLU A 18 27.80 -6.25 5.64
CA GLU A 18 26.36 -5.97 5.79
C GLU A 18 25.65 -7.05 6.61
N LEU A 19 26.04 -8.33 6.44
CA LEU A 19 25.48 -9.41 7.24
C LEU A 19 25.90 -9.30 8.71
N ARG A 20 27.13 -8.83 8.99
CA ARG A 20 27.59 -8.58 10.36
C ARG A 20 26.87 -7.40 10.99
N GLU A 21 26.68 -6.32 10.24
CA GLU A 21 25.93 -5.14 10.68
C GLU A 21 24.47 -5.51 10.94
N HIS A 22 23.86 -6.31 10.07
CA HIS A 22 22.50 -6.82 10.27
C HIS A 22 22.41 -7.74 11.50
N LEU A 23 23.39 -8.63 11.71
CA LEU A 23 23.44 -9.51 12.89
C LEU A 23 23.71 -8.73 14.19
N GLU A 24 24.64 -7.76 14.18
CA GLU A 24 24.92 -6.87 15.30
C GLU A 24 23.68 -6.03 15.65
N ASN A 25 22.94 -5.52 14.65
CA ASN A 25 21.68 -4.80 14.86
C ASN A 25 20.55 -5.72 15.38
N VAL A 26 20.49 -6.97 14.91
CA VAL A 26 19.53 -7.96 15.42
C VAL A 26 19.84 -8.34 16.88
N GLU A 27 21.12 -8.37 17.23
CA GLU A 27 21.64 -8.71 18.56
C GLU A 27 21.56 -7.52 19.54
N SER A 28 21.78 -6.28 19.09
CA SER A 28 21.49 -5.05 19.87
C SER A 28 20.00 -4.94 20.18
N ALA A 29 19.15 -5.23 19.20
CA ALA A 29 17.71 -5.27 19.37
C ALA A 29 17.25 -6.42 20.31
N ARG A 30 18.13 -7.37 20.66
CA ARG A 30 17.91 -8.42 21.68
C ARG A 30 18.23 -7.93 23.09
N ILE A 31 19.06 -6.90 23.22
CA ILE A 31 19.62 -6.42 24.50
C ILE A 31 18.78 -5.28 25.10
N ASN A 32 18.10 -4.46 24.30
CA ASN A 32 17.27 -3.38 24.82
C ASN A 32 15.90 -3.90 25.33
N LYS A 33 15.87 -4.30 26.62
CA LYS A 33 14.61 -4.37 27.35
C LYS A 33 14.02 -2.96 27.41
N PRO A 34 12.78 -2.74 26.96
CA PRO A 34 12.18 -1.42 27.03
C PRO A 34 12.10 -0.96 28.48
N GLU A 35 12.41 0.31 28.70
CA GLU A 35 12.11 0.95 29.98
C GLU A 35 10.61 1.23 30.03
N THR A 36 9.97 0.93 31.15
CA THR A 36 8.57 1.29 31.35
C THR A 36 8.54 2.66 32.01
N SER A 37 7.94 3.65 31.36
CA SER A 37 7.69 4.96 31.96
C SER A 37 6.77 4.83 33.17
N GLU A 38 6.77 5.84 34.05
CA GLU A 38 5.85 5.90 35.20
C GLU A 38 4.37 5.80 34.77
N ASP A 39 4.06 6.28 33.56
CA ASP A 39 2.73 6.22 32.93
C ASP A 39 2.43 4.87 32.25
N GLY A 40 3.36 3.89 32.32
CA GLY A 40 3.18 2.55 31.76
C GLY A 40 3.49 2.42 30.26
N PHE A 41 4.12 3.41 29.64
CA PHE A 41 4.54 3.32 28.24
C PHE A 41 5.92 2.67 28.12
N GLU A 42 6.05 1.74 27.18
CA GLU A 42 7.34 1.14 26.86
C GLU A 42 8.19 2.08 25.98
N ILE A 43 9.36 2.46 26.49
CA ILE A 43 10.33 3.32 25.83
C ILE A 43 11.46 2.44 25.27
N PHE A 44 11.66 2.53 23.96
CA PHE A 44 12.76 1.87 23.26
C PHE A 44 13.89 2.88 23.04
N HIS A 45 15.03 2.63 23.65
CA HIS A 45 16.27 3.30 23.27
C HIS A 45 16.85 2.56 22.07
N VAL A 46 16.89 3.24 20.93
CA VAL A 46 17.30 2.68 19.63
C VAL A 46 18.17 3.71 18.94
N GLU A 47 19.24 3.24 18.32
CA GLU A 47 20.20 4.12 17.66
C GLU A 47 19.73 4.53 16.26
N SER A 48 18.83 3.74 15.66
CA SER A 48 18.29 4.00 14.32
C SER A 48 16.80 3.69 14.20
N TYR A 49 16.17 4.29 13.19
CA TYR A 49 14.77 4.00 12.84
C TYR A 49 14.58 2.56 12.31
N ASP A 50 15.61 1.99 11.66
CA ASP A 50 15.54 0.63 11.13
C ASP A 50 15.52 -0.40 12.28
N GLU A 51 16.33 -0.18 13.31
CA GLU A 51 16.29 -0.98 14.55
C GLU A 51 14.92 -0.88 15.24
N TYR A 52 14.37 0.34 15.38
CA TYR A 52 13.01 0.54 15.88
C TYR A 52 11.98 -0.25 15.08
N ARG A 53 12.06 -0.19 13.76
CA ARG A 53 11.12 -0.86 12.85
C ARG A 53 11.20 -2.37 13.00
N GLU A 54 12.38 -2.96 13.15
CA GLU A 54 12.53 -4.39 13.38
C GLU A 54 11.93 -4.84 14.72
N ILE A 55 12.16 -4.08 15.80
CA ILE A 55 11.54 -4.35 17.11
C ILE A 55 10.02 -4.32 17.00
N MET A 56 9.48 -3.31 16.32
CA MET A 56 8.04 -3.15 16.13
C MET A 56 7.44 -4.26 15.24
N ASP A 57 8.12 -4.64 14.15
CA ASP A 57 7.70 -5.75 13.30
C ASP A 57 7.67 -7.07 14.10
N ARG A 58 8.67 -7.33 14.97
CA ARG A 58 8.67 -8.51 15.85
C ARG A 58 7.49 -8.50 16.82
N LYS A 59 7.28 -7.39 17.53
CA LYS A 59 6.14 -7.24 18.45
C LYS A 59 4.80 -7.42 17.77
N LEU A 60 4.64 -6.89 16.55
CA LEU A 60 3.42 -7.05 15.79
C LEU A 60 3.19 -8.53 15.43
N LEU A 61 4.23 -9.26 15.04
CA LEU A 61 4.13 -10.70 14.78
C LEU A 61 3.80 -11.49 16.06
N GLU A 62 4.37 -11.11 17.21
CA GLU A 62 4.04 -11.71 18.52
C GLU A 62 2.57 -11.45 18.92
N GLN A 63 2.09 -10.21 18.71
CA GLN A 63 0.68 -9.84 18.92
C GLN A 63 -0.25 -10.61 17.97
N GLN A 64 0.23 -10.94 16.77
CA GLN A 64 -0.49 -11.69 15.76
C GLN A 64 -0.06 -13.18 15.70
N LYS A 65 0.33 -13.77 16.84
CA LYS A 65 0.77 -15.19 16.90
C LYS A 65 -0.28 -16.21 16.44
N ASP A 66 -1.56 -15.87 16.55
CA ASP A 66 -2.70 -16.68 16.10
C ASP A 66 -3.12 -16.33 14.66
N PHE A 67 -2.26 -15.63 13.90
CA PHE A 67 -2.48 -15.37 12.49
C PHE A 67 -2.25 -16.65 11.68
N GLU A 68 -3.34 -17.24 11.20
CA GLU A 68 -3.30 -18.35 10.27
C GLU A 68 -2.82 -17.91 8.88
N GLU A 69 -2.01 -18.75 8.23
CA GLU A 69 -1.55 -18.47 6.87
C GLU A 69 -2.73 -18.26 5.91
N ILE A 70 -2.64 -17.20 5.10
CA ILE A 70 -3.67 -16.88 4.11
C ILE A 70 -3.19 -17.43 2.76
N ASP A 71 -3.83 -18.50 2.29
CA ASP A 71 -3.53 -19.17 1.01
C ASP A 71 -2.04 -19.59 0.84
N GLY A 72 -1.39 -19.99 1.95
CA GLY A 72 0.02 -20.38 2.01
C GLY A 72 1.00 -19.20 2.13
N VAL A 73 0.50 -18.05 2.57
CA VAL A 73 1.27 -16.85 2.85
C VAL A 73 1.22 -16.53 4.34
N THR A 74 2.39 -16.41 4.94
CA THR A 74 2.59 -16.14 6.37
C THR A 74 2.36 -14.68 6.74
N ALA A 75 2.12 -14.43 8.03
CA ALA A 75 2.04 -13.08 8.58
C ALA A 75 3.32 -12.26 8.32
N GLN A 76 4.50 -12.89 8.43
CA GLN A 76 5.79 -12.26 8.18
C GLN A 76 5.94 -11.82 6.72
N GLU A 77 5.57 -12.67 5.76
CA GLU A 77 5.61 -12.34 4.34
C GLU A 77 4.66 -11.17 4.01
N LEU A 78 3.44 -11.18 4.57
CA LEU A 78 2.49 -10.08 4.41
C LEU A 78 3.01 -8.78 5.05
N LEU A 79 3.62 -8.86 6.23
CA LEU A 79 4.20 -7.72 6.92
C LEU A 79 5.32 -7.09 6.08
N LYS A 80 6.25 -7.90 5.55
CA LYS A 80 7.31 -7.43 4.66
C LYS A 80 6.76 -6.81 3.38
N PHE A 81 5.70 -7.38 2.79
CA PHE A 81 5.06 -6.81 1.60
C PHE A 81 4.37 -5.48 1.87
N VAL A 82 3.64 -5.36 2.99
CA VAL A 82 2.93 -4.11 3.36
C VAL A 82 3.90 -3.01 3.81
N GLY A 83 5.01 -3.42 4.42
CA GLY A 83 6.03 -2.54 4.98
C GLY A 83 5.47 -1.71 6.14
N LYS A 84 5.74 -0.40 6.11
CA LYS A 84 5.47 0.58 7.20
C LYS A 84 4.04 0.59 7.75
N ASN A 85 3.06 0.05 7.02
CA ASN A 85 1.66 0.04 7.43
C ASN A 85 1.20 -1.31 7.99
N GLY A 86 2.14 -2.18 8.39
CA GLY A 86 1.89 -3.50 8.94
C GLY A 86 0.86 -3.50 10.07
N TYR A 87 0.98 -2.57 11.02
CA TYR A 87 0.05 -2.42 12.14
C TYR A 87 -1.41 -2.23 11.74
N TYR A 88 -1.66 -1.59 10.60
CA TYR A 88 -3.01 -1.44 10.07
C TYR A 88 -3.44 -2.67 9.26
N TYR A 89 -2.65 -3.08 8.27
CA TYR A 89 -3.11 -4.08 7.31
C TYR A 89 -3.10 -5.50 7.85
N LEU A 90 -2.16 -5.85 8.73
CA LEU A 90 -2.05 -7.24 9.19
C LEU A 90 -3.31 -7.67 9.99
N PRO A 91 -3.80 -6.89 10.98
CA PRO A 91 -5.08 -7.19 11.62
C PRO A 91 -6.27 -7.13 10.65
N VAL A 92 -6.27 -6.17 9.71
CA VAL A 92 -7.33 -6.06 8.69
C VAL A 92 -7.39 -7.30 7.81
N PHE A 93 -6.24 -7.82 7.36
CA PHE A 93 -6.14 -9.03 6.55
C PHE A 93 -6.62 -10.26 7.31
N LYS A 94 -6.22 -10.38 8.58
CA LYS A 94 -6.71 -11.42 9.49
C LYS A 94 -8.23 -11.38 9.62
N ASP A 95 -8.81 -10.20 9.82
CA ASP A 95 -10.26 -10.01 9.95
C ASP A 95 -11.01 -10.33 8.66
N ILE A 96 -10.47 -9.93 7.50
CA ILE A 96 -11.05 -10.25 6.18
C ILE A 96 -11.09 -11.77 5.99
N ARG A 97 -10.03 -12.49 6.35
CA ARG A 97 -9.97 -13.94 6.22
C ARG A 97 -10.90 -14.65 7.21
N LYS A 98 -10.85 -14.29 8.49
CA LYS A 98 -11.57 -14.99 9.57
C LYS A 98 -13.07 -14.76 9.52
N ASN A 99 -13.50 -13.53 9.25
CA ASN A 99 -14.90 -13.14 9.41
C ASN A 99 -15.62 -12.91 8.08
N ASN A 100 -14.93 -13.07 6.94
CA ASN A 100 -15.38 -12.63 5.61
C ASN A 100 -15.98 -11.21 5.62
N LYS A 101 -15.53 -10.37 6.58
CA LYS A 101 -15.99 -8.99 6.74
C LYS A 101 -15.30 -8.19 5.65
N LEU A 102 -15.92 -8.18 4.47
CA LEU A 102 -15.51 -7.40 3.31
C LEU A 102 -15.40 -5.90 3.63
N LEU A 103 -15.99 -5.43 4.74
CA LEU A 103 -16.26 -4.01 5.03
C LEU A 103 -15.35 -3.40 6.11
N LYS A 104 -14.04 -3.68 6.08
CA LYS A 104 -13.10 -2.81 6.81
C LYS A 104 -12.89 -1.55 5.97
N LEU A 105 -13.68 -0.53 6.29
CA LEU A 105 -13.69 0.74 5.57
C LEU A 105 -12.28 1.35 5.51
N ASN A 106 -11.85 1.75 4.32
CA ASN A 106 -10.58 2.41 4.10
C ASN A 106 -10.79 3.87 3.66
N PHE A 107 -10.75 4.80 4.61
CA PHE A 107 -11.00 6.23 4.32
C PHE A 107 -9.99 6.83 3.34
N ALA A 108 -8.73 6.39 3.40
CA ALA A 108 -7.72 6.85 2.44
C ALA A 108 -8.08 6.44 1.01
N SER A 109 -8.65 5.24 0.84
CA SER A 109 -9.12 4.78 -0.46
C SER A 109 -10.36 5.52 -0.95
N PHE A 110 -11.23 6.02 -0.07
CA PHE A 110 -12.38 6.84 -0.47
C PHE A 110 -11.97 8.20 -1.05
N LEU A 111 -10.98 8.86 -0.42
CA LEU A 111 -10.54 10.20 -0.82
C LEU A 111 -9.53 10.18 -1.98
N PHE A 112 -8.64 9.18 -2.01
CA PHE A 112 -7.48 9.16 -2.90
C PHE A 112 -7.39 7.87 -3.71
N PHE A 113 -8.53 7.32 -4.15
CA PHE A 113 -8.59 5.92 -4.59
C PHE A 113 -7.53 5.49 -5.61
N PRO A 114 -7.37 6.16 -6.78
CA PRO A 114 -6.44 5.68 -7.79
C PRO A 114 -4.98 5.76 -7.32
N ILE A 115 -4.63 6.86 -6.64
CA ILE A 115 -3.29 7.10 -6.11
C ILE A 115 -2.95 6.07 -5.03
N HIS A 116 -3.91 5.80 -4.14
CA HIS A 116 -3.75 4.80 -3.09
C HIS A 116 -3.57 3.39 -3.68
N CYS A 117 -4.24 3.08 -4.80
CA CYS A 117 -4.02 1.84 -5.54
C CYS A 117 -2.58 1.75 -6.10
N PHE A 118 -2.05 2.83 -6.68
CA PHE A 118 -0.67 2.86 -7.19
C PHE A 118 0.37 2.74 -6.07
N TYR A 119 0.15 3.44 -4.96
CA TYR A 119 0.97 3.34 -3.77
C TYR A 119 1.04 1.89 -3.26
N ARG A 120 -0.10 1.18 -3.29
CA ARG A 120 -0.24 -0.23 -2.88
C ARG A 120 0.02 -1.25 -3.98
N ARG A 121 0.64 -0.83 -5.09
CA ARG A 121 1.08 -1.73 -6.17
C ARG A 121 -0.06 -2.50 -6.84
N MET A 122 -1.28 -1.98 -6.76
CA MET A 122 -2.47 -2.45 -7.47
C MET A 122 -2.65 -1.69 -8.79
N ASN A 123 -1.58 -1.60 -9.60
CA ASN A 123 -1.51 -0.66 -10.74
C ASN A 123 -2.65 -0.84 -11.74
N LEU A 124 -2.95 -2.07 -12.18
CA LEU A 124 -4.01 -2.33 -13.15
C LEU A 124 -5.37 -1.86 -12.62
N PHE A 125 -5.67 -2.17 -11.36
CA PHE A 125 -6.90 -1.75 -10.71
C PHE A 125 -6.94 -0.23 -10.54
N GLY A 126 -5.82 0.39 -10.17
CA GLY A 126 -5.67 1.84 -10.11
C GLY A 126 -5.93 2.52 -11.45
N VAL A 127 -5.39 2.00 -12.56
CA VAL A 127 -5.63 2.54 -13.92
C VAL A 127 -7.10 2.42 -14.30
N ILE A 128 -7.71 1.24 -14.12
CA ILE A 128 -9.13 1.03 -14.45
C ILE A 128 -9.99 2.04 -13.69
N MET A 129 -9.74 2.20 -12.39
CA MET A 129 -10.54 3.05 -11.54
C MET A 129 -10.27 4.54 -11.79
N MET A 130 -9.04 4.90 -12.16
CA MET A 130 -8.70 6.23 -12.64
C MET A 130 -9.49 6.57 -13.89
N ILE A 131 -9.56 5.66 -14.88
CA ILE A 131 -10.34 5.86 -16.10
C ILE A 131 -11.83 5.99 -15.78
N LEU A 132 -12.38 5.10 -14.93
CA LEU A 132 -13.80 5.15 -14.56
C LEU A 132 -14.16 6.46 -13.84
N LEU A 133 -13.32 6.91 -12.91
CA LEU A 133 -13.54 8.18 -12.20
C LEU A 133 -13.39 9.37 -13.15
N PHE A 134 -12.35 9.39 -13.99
CA PHE A 134 -12.14 10.44 -14.99
C PHE A 134 -13.30 10.54 -15.97
N LEU A 135 -13.77 9.40 -16.50
CA LEU A 135 -14.96 9.37 -17.34
C LEU A 135 -16.18 9.88 -16.57
N SER A 136 -16.33 9.58 -15.29
CA SER A 136 -17.48 10.03 -14.51
C SER A 136 -17.43 11.53 -14.19
N THR A 137 -16.25 12.11 -13.93
CA THR A 137 -16.09 13.54 -13.60
C THR A 137 -16.02 14.43 -14.84
N GLU A 138 -15.21 14.07 -15.83
CA GLU A 138 -14.93 14.91 -17.00
C GLU A 138 -16.03 14.86 -18.07
N THR A 139 -16.93 13.88 -18.01
CA THR A 139 -18.12 13.85 -18.88
C THR A 139 -18.94 15.13 -18.78
N ARG A 140 -18.88 15.84 -17.64
CA ARG A 140 -19.55 17.14 -17.47
C ARG A 140 -19.02 18.22 -18.42
N ILE A 141 -17.70 18.30 -18.58
CA ILE A 141 -17.07 19.28 -19.48
C ILE A 141 -17.46 18.96 -20.92
N LEU A 142 -17.40 17.67 -21.28
CA LEU A 142 -17.75 17.19 -22.60
C LEU A 142 -19.22 17.46 -22.95
N LEU A 143 -20.14 17.19 -22.02
CA LEU A 143 -21.57 17.44 -22.20
C LEU A 143 -21.90 18.92 -22.36
N ASN A 144 -21.26 19.81 -21.59
CA ASN A 144 -21.42 21.26 -21.79
C ASN A 144 -20.96 21.68 -23.19
N TYR A 145 -19.81 21.20 -23.64
CA TYR A 145 -19.25 21.59 -24.93
C TYR A 145 -20.10 21.15 -26.13
N PHE A 146 -20.72 19.97 -26.04
CA PHE A 146 -21.56 19.41 -27.11
C PHE A 146 -23.07 19.63 -26.91
N ALA A 147 -23.50 20.37 -25.88
CA ALA A 147 -24.91 20.51 -25.52
C ALA A 147 -25.79 20.96 -26.70
N ASP A 148 -25.40 22.04 -27.37
CA ASP A 148 -26.16 22.60 -28.50
C ASP A 148 -26.20 21.66 -29.70
N ASN A 149 -25.08 21.00 -30.01
CA ASN A 149 -24.98 20.03 -31.11
C ASN A 149 -25.83 18.77 -30.87
N LEU A 150 -26.05 18.42 -29.60
CA LEU A 150 -26.86 17.28 -29.17
C LEU A 150 -28.32 17.68 -28.87
N GLY A 151 -28.68 18.95 -29.00
CA GLY A 151 -30.02 19.47 -28.70
C GLY A 151 -30.42 19.32 -27.23
N LEU A 152 -29.44 19.30 -26.31
CA LEU A 152 -29.69 19.11 -24.88
C LEU A 152 -30.19 20.39 -24.23
N SER A 153 -31.29 20.29 -23.50
CA SER A 153 -31.79 21.40 -22.70
C SER A 153 -30.99 21.57 -21.40
N SER A 154 -31.12 22.73 -20.75
CA SER A 154 -30.52 22.97 -19.44
C SER A 154 -30.98 21.96 -18.38
N SER A 155 -32.23 21.50 -18.46
CA SER A 155 -32.76 20.43 -17.59
C SER A 155 -32.09 19.08 -17.85
N ASP A 156 -31.80 18.74 -19.10
CA ASP A 156 -31.15 17.46 -19.44
C ASP A 156 -29.71 17.42 -18.90
N LEU A 157 -28.98 18.54 -19.04
CA LEU A 157 -27.64 18.70 -18.46
C LEU A 157 -27.65 18.58 -16.94
N ALA A 158 -28.63 19.20 -16.26
CA ALA A 158 -28.75 19.11 -14.80
C ALA A 158 -28.97 17.65 -14.34
N VAL A 159 -29.85 16.91 -15.02
CA VAL A 159 -30.06 15.48 -14.75
C VAL A 159 -28.78 14.69 -14.98
N ALA A 160 -28.07 14.91 -16.10
CA ALA A 160 -26.82 14.24 -16.39
C ALA A 160 -25.73 14.51 -15.33
N TYR A 161 -25.66 15.73 -14.78
CA TYR A 161 -24.70 16.07 -13.73
C TYR A 161 -24.99 15.37 -12.40
N ILE A 162 -26.27 15.21 -12.06
CA ILE A 162 -26.69 14.45 -10.88
C ILE A 162 -26.33 12.98 -11.07
N VAL A 163 -26.66 12.39 -12.23
CA VAL A 163 -26.35 10.98 -12.53
C VAL A 163 -24.84 10.72 -12.46
N THR A 164 -24.02 11.56 -13.10
CA THR A 164 -22.55 11.44 -13.04
C THR A 164 -21.99 11.64 -11.63
N ALA A 165 -22.59 12.52 -10.82
CA ALA A 165 -22.23 12.67 -9.40
C ALA A 165 -22.48 11.38 -8.61
N MET A 166 -23.65 10.79 -8.80
CA MET A 166 -24.07 9.56 -8.10
C MET A 166 -23.21 8.36 -8.51
N ILE A 167 -22.84 8.26 -9.79
CA ILE A 167 -21.90 7.23 -10.27
C ILE A 167 -20.53 7.42 -9.61
N SER A 168 -20.00 8.65 -9.60
CA SER A 168 -18.70 8.96 -8.96
C SER A 168 -18.72 8.62 -7.47
N LEU A 169 -19.80 8.98 -6.76
CA LEU A 169 -19.98 8.65 -5.35
C LEU A 169 -20.06 7.13 -5.13
N ALA A 170 -20.81 6.41 -5.98
CA ALA A 170 -20.90 4.96 -5.91
C ALA A 170 -19.53 4.28 -6.11
N LEU A 171 -18.71 4.79 -7.03
CA LEU A 171 -17.33 4.31 -7.24
C LEU A 171 -16.45 4.58 -6.00
N ASN A 172 -16.59 5.73 -5.34
CA ASN A 172 -15.87 6.04 -4.10
C ASN A 172 -16.34 5.17 -2.92
N ILE A 173 -17.64 4.89 -2.81
CA ILE A 173 -18.17 3.96 -1.80
C ILE A 173 -17.66 2.53 -2.06
N PHE A 174 -17.66 2.09 -3.33
CA PHE A 174 -17.09 0.81 -3.71
C PHE A 174 -15.60 0.72 -3.32
N ALA A 175 -14.85 1.78 -3.60
CA ALA A 175 -13.47 1.92 -3.17
C ALA A 175 -13.31 1.81 -1.65
N LEU A 176 -14.09 2.57 -0.88
CA LEU A 176 -14.09 2.56 0.59
C LEU A 176 -14.30 1.16 1.16
N MET A 177 -15.24 0.40 0.59
CA MET A 177 -15.63 -0.92 1.06
C MET A 177 -14.60 -1.98 0.66
N PHE A 178 -14.19 -2.03 -0.61
CA PHE A 178 -13.49 -3.19 -1.16
C PHE A 178 -11.97 -3.04 -1.32
N PHE A 179 -11.41 -1.86 -1.07
CA PHE A 179 -9.97 -1.63 -1.25
C PHE A 179 -9.10 -2.65 -0.48
N ASN A 180 -9.39 -2.84 0.82
CA ASN A 180 -8.61 -3.74 1.66
C ASN A 180 -8.68 -5.19 1.19
N TYR A 181 -9.84 -5.62 0.67
CA TYR A 181 -10.02 -6.95 0.09
C TYR A 181 -9.17 -7.13 -1.17
N PHE A 182 -9.23 -6.20 -2.12
CA PHE A 182 -8.41 -6.26 -3.34
C PHE A 182 -6.92 -6.17 -3.04
N TYR A 183 -6.54 -5.40 -2.02
CA TYR A 183 -5.16 -5.29 -1.60
C TYR A 183 -4.62 -6.59 -1.00
N LEU A 184 -5.37 -7.26 -0.12
CA LEU A 184 -5.01 -8.59 0.38
C LEU A 184 -4.83 -9.57 -0.77
N LYS A 185 -5.80 -9.64 -1.69
CA LYS A 185 -5.75 -10.55 -2.84
C LYS A 185 -4.53 -10.28 -3.73
N THR A 186 -4.18 -9.02 -3.91
CA THR A 186 -3.00 -8.62 -4.68
C THR A 186 -1.70 -8.99 -3.97
N ALA A 187 -1.61 -8.73 -2.67
CA ALA A 187 -0.44 -9.08 -1.85
C ALA A 187 -0.18 -10.59 -1.89
N VAL A 188 -1.20 -11.40 -1.60
CA VAL A 188 -1.11 -12.87 -1.64
C VAL A 188 -0.66 -13.36 -3.01
N ARG A 189 -1.28 -12.89 -4.10
CA ARG A 189 -0.90 -13.28 -5.46
C ARG A 189 0.57 -12.95 -5.77
N LYS A 190 1.02 -11.75 -5.44
CA LYS A 190 2.41 -11.32 -5.71
C LYS A 190 3.42 -12.10 -4.90
N ILE A 191 3.16 -12.30 -3.61
CA ILE A 191 4.03 -13.10 -2.74
C ILE A 191 4.13 -14.54 -3.28
N LYS A 192 3.01 -15.18 -3.62
CA LYS A 192 3.01 -16.52 -4.21
C LYS A 192 3.78 -16.57 -5.52
N THR A 193 3.61 -15.56 -6.38
CA THR A 193 4.36 -15.44 -7.64
C THR A 193 5.87 -15.37 -7.38
N ILE A 194 6.31 -14.58 -6.39
CA ILE A 194 7.73 -14.48 -6.03
C ILE A 194 8.27 -15.83 -5.51
N LYS A 195 7.53 -16.49 -4.60
CA LYS A 195 7.91 -17.81 -4.08
C LYS A 195 8.02 -18.86 -5.19
N GLN A 196 7.13 -18.81 -6.17
CA GLN A 196 7.14 -19.71 -7.32
C GLN A 196 8.28 -19.42 -8.31
N GLN A 197 8.66 -18.14 -8.47
CA GLN A 197 9.76 -17.73 -9.34
C GLN A 197 11.14 -18.06 -8.75
N TYR A 198 11.25 -18.11 -7.41
CA TYR A 198 12.50 -18.32 -6.69
C TYR A 198 12.37 -19.43 -5.64
N PRO A 199 12.10 -20.69 -6.03
CA PRO A 199 11.83 -21.78 -5.09
C PRO A 199 13.07 -22.19 -4.26
N ASP A 200 14.27 -22.08 -4.83
CA ASP A 200 15.53 -22.51 -4.21
C ASP A 200 16.29 -21.39 -3.49
N GLU A 201 15.73 -20.18 -3.43
CA GLU A 201 16.36 -19.07 -2.71
C GLU A 201 16.21 -19.18 -1.20
N SER A 202 17.17 -18.64 -0.47
CA SER A 202 17.09 -18.53 0.99
C SER A 202 15.86 -17.70 1.39
N ARG A 203 15.29 -18.02 2.55
CA ARG A 203 14.13 -17.32 3.10
C ARG A 203 14.36 -15.81 3.21
N GLU A 204 15.55 -15.38 3.59
CA GLU A 204 15.93 -13.96 3.69
C GLU A 204 15.86 -13.25 2.34
N ARG A 205 16.40 -13.88 1.27
CA ARG A 205 16.32 -13.31 -0.08
C ARG A 205 14.88 -13.23 -0.59
N ILE A 206 14.06 -14.25 -0.32
CA ILE A 206 12.63 -14.23 -0.64
C ILE A 206 11.93 -13.07 0.09
N LEU A 207 12.18 -12.89 1.39
CA LEU A 207 11.60 -11.80 2.18
C LEU A 207 12.04 -10.42 1.65
N ALA A 208 13.30 -10.26 1.25
CA ALA A 208 13.80 -9.02 0.65
C ALA A 208 13.12 -8.72 -0.69
N ARG A 209 12.91 -9.74 -1.55
CA ARG A 209 12.16 -9.60 -2.81
C ARG A 209 10.69 -9.24 -2.57
N ILE A 210 10.07 -9.83 -1.56
CA ILE A 210 8.71 -9.51 -1.15
C ILE A 210 8.61 -8.04 -0.69
N GLU A 211 9.55 -7.59 0.14
CA GLU A 211 9.60 -6.19 0.59
C GLU A 211 9.78 -5.23 -0.61
N ALA A 212 10.71 -5.53 -1.52
CA ALA A 212 10.94 -4.73 -2.72
C ALA A 212 9.69 -4.67 -3.62
N ALA A 213 8.94 -5.77 -3.74
CA ALA A 213 7.72 -5.83 -4.55
C ALA A 213 6.57 -4.96 -4.00
N GLY A 214 6.55 -4.76 -2.67
CA GLY A 214 5.59 -3.96 -1.95
C GLY A 214 5.88 -2.45 -1.93
N LYS A 215 7.13 -2.04 -2.16
CA LYS A 215 7.51 -0.61 -2.21
C LYS A 215 6.78 0.12 -3.36
N PRO A 216 6.36 1.38 -3.16
CA PRO A 216 5.69 2.17 -4.21
C PRO A 216 6.51 2.22 -5.50
N GLY A 217 5.82 2.10 -6.64
CA GLY A 217 6.46 2.11 -7.96
C GLY A 217 6.38 3.46 -8.68
N ILE A 218 6.94 3.52 -9.89
CA ILE A 218 6.96 4.72 -10.72
C ILE A 218 5.57 5.32 -11.01
N PHE A 219 4.54 4.49 -11.13
CA PHE A 219 3.15 4.94 -11.32
C PHE A 219 2.62 5.78 -10.15
N TYR A 220 3.10 5.54 -8.93
CA TYR A 220 2.76 6.38 -7.78
C TYR A 220 3.34 7.79 -7.95
N ALA A 221 4.60 7.90 -8.38
CA ALA A 221 5.23 9.19 -8.67
C ALA A 221 4.49 9.96 -9.77
N ILE A 222 4.12 9.27 -10.87
CA ILE A 222 3.32 9.86 -11.95
C ILE A 222 1.97 10.36 -11.44
N SER A 223 1.28 9.58 -10.60
CA SER A 223 -0.03 9.97 -10.06
C SER A 223 0.02 11.23 -9.20
N ILE A 224 1.09 11.44 -8.43
CA ILE A 224 1.31 12.67 -7.65
C ILE A 224 1.58 13.85 -8.57
N LEU A 225 2.41 13.68 -9.60
CA LEU A 225 2.73 14.73 -10.56
C LEU A 225 1.47 15.23 -11.31
N LEU A 226 0.59 14.30 -11.70
CA LEU A 226 -0.67 14.65 -12.36
C LEU A 226 -1.62 15.46 -11.46
N LEU A 227 -1.68 15.13 -10.16
CA LEU A 227 -2.47 15.92 -9.20
C LEU A 227 -1.91 17.33 -9.01
N HIS A 228 -0.58 17.45 -8.91
CA HIS A 228 0.05 18.75 -8.67
C HIS A 228 -0.18 19.68 -9.86
N ARG A 229 -0.15 19.16 -11.09
CA ARG A 229 -0.42 19.95 -12.30
C ARG A 229 -1.85 20.51 -12.35
N HIS A 230 -2.84 19.78 -11.87
CA HIS A 230 -4.24 20.24 -11.86
C HIS A 230 -4.52 21.32 -10.79
N SER A 231 -3.58 21.61 -9.88
CA SER A 231 -3.77 22.64 -8.85
C SER A 231 -3.22 24.02 -9.24
N TYR A 232 -2.56 24.14 -10.40
CA TYR A 232 -1.94 25.39 -10.89
C TYR A 232 -2.55 25.91 -12.20
N ASP A 233 -3.53 25.22 -12.77
CA ASP A 233 -4.34 25.65 -13.92
C ASP A 233 -5.78 25.93 -13.46
#